data_AF-A0AAD2GVF2-F1
#
_entry.id   AF-A0AAD2GVF2-F1
#
_cell.length_a   1.000
_cell.length_b   1.000
_cell.length_c   1.000
_cell.angle_alpha   90.00
_cell.angle_beta   90.00
_cell.angle_gamma   90.00
#
_symmetry.space_group_name_H-M   'P 1'
#
loop_
_entity.id
_entity.type
_entity.pdbx_description
1 polymer ?
#
loop_
_entity_poly.entity_id
_entity_poly.type
_entity_poly.pdbx_seq_one_letter_code
_entity_poly.pdbx_strand_id
1 'polypeptide(L)'
;METNYPRFACHARVTKLSAIISDALDPVQKRAMLLFPCLQFAEECRDYMQQTLPSASCDIQCVSSVANPPAGHDIYAVFLSVERAKAMNFHVYSGTTISPRLADVCLQRLAGIEEPALNPVPSEGHFFSDYYKRHAPLSSVAEAKMAIRTRFSGVLGDGTNIRGVPTASPDDVYLYPAGMHAVWRVNQLISAVLGGKNSSAKVAHVNLVYADSYRFLQTPNGGGYHFFSNDTLDQLEALLASGTPDSPTILALMTELPGNPHMQTADLERLRRLADKYNFPIVVDETITGHLNVQVLPYCDIVVASLSKIFSGLANVLAGALMLNPDSRFYSRFKAYMNDTYRDYLFDQDALILEMNSRELAERTVVTNRNAEAVADALYARSLAGGATQSVLKEIHYPKYRTRENYDRVMNPQAAKAGVANPGYSHLMTAIFTSLEAAETFYESLQCFKGTTLGTVFTLSTAFTVLAFPPEKMDWLREHDVDPISVRLSVGMEDPTEIIRVVLAALDQTQRTVRPILPN
;
A
#
# COMPACT_ATOMS: atom_id res chain seq x y z
N MET A 1 -5.98 9.80 -20.47
CA MET A 1 -6.16 8.93 -19.29
C MET A 1 -7.51 9.30 -18.67
N GLU A 2 -8.50 8.42 -18.73
CA GLU A 2 -9.90 8.74 -18.34
C GLU A 2 -10.10 8.69 -16.81
N THR A 3 -9.31 7.88 -16.09
CA THR A 3 -9.29 7.79 -14.63
C THR A 3 -7.86 7.52 -14.12
N ASN A 4 -7.56 7.87 -12.87
CA ASN A 4 -6.26 7.59 -12.23
C ASN A 4 -6.47 7.19 -10.76
N TYR A 5 -5.50 6.46 -10.20
CA TYR A 5 -5.47 6.14 -8.77
C TYR A 5 -5.39 7.46 -7.96
N PRO A 6 -6.35 7.75 -7.05
CA PRO A 6 -6.51 9.09 -6.48
C PRO A 6 -5.32 9.65 -5.71
N ARG A 7 -4.34 8.81 -5.34
CA ARG A 7 -3.08 9.24 -4.71
C ARG A 7 -2.09 9.89 -5.69
N PHE A 8 -2.08 9.46 -6.94
CA PHE A 8 -1.12 9.94 -7.95
C PHE A 8 -1.62 11.14 -8.75
N ALA A 9 -2.93 11.34 -8.81
CA ALA A 9 -3.53 12.52 -9.40
C ALA A 9 -4.84 12.85 -8.70
N CYS A 10 -5.17 14.13 -8.66
CA CYS A 10 -6.40 14.57 -8.04
C CYS A 10 -7.63 14.07 -8.84
N HIS A 11 -8.50 13.34 -8.16
CA HIS A 11 -9.72 12.81 -8.74
C HIS A 11 -10.64 13.93 -9.27
N ALA A 12 -11.42 13.64 -10.32
CA ALA A 12 -12.27 14.63 -10.99
C ALA A 12 -13.28 15.30 -10.04
N ARG A 13 -13.87 14.54 -9.11
CA ARG A 13 -14.78 15.08 -8.08
C ARG A 13 -14.09 16.06 -7.13
N VAL A 14 -12.89 15.72 -6.66
CA VAL A 14 -12.09 16.62 -5.82
C VAL A 14 -11.71 17.87 -6.63
N THR A 15 -11.29 17.72 -7.88
CA THR A 15 -10.96 18.87 -8.76
C THR A 15 -12.17 19.79 -8.98
N LYS A 16 -13.37 19.24 -9.18
CA LYS A 16 -14.60 20.04 -9.34
C LYS A 16 -14.93 20.81 -8.06
N LEU A 17 -14.84 20.18 -6.89
CA LEU A 17 -15.03 20.85 -5.61
C LEU A 17 -13.97 21.93 -5.38
N SER A 18 -12.70 21.63 -5.68
CA SER A 18 -11.61 22.61 -5.58
C SER A 18 -11.83 23.83 -6.49
N ALA A 19 -12.40 23.65 -7.69
CA ALA A 19 -12.71 24.76 -8.58
C ALA A 19 -13.76 25.71 -7.96
N ILE A 20 -14.86 25.16 -7.41
CA ILE A 20 -15.90 25.95 -6.73
C ILE A 20 -15.32 26.75 -5.55
N ILE A 21 -14.50 26.10 -4.72
CA ILE A 21 -13.87 26.76 -3.57
C ILE A 21 -12.90 27.86 -4.04
N SER A 22 -12.12 27.59 -5.09
CA SER A 22 -11.21 28.58 -5.69
C SER A 22 -11.95 29.74 -6.33
N ASP A 23 -13.11 29.54 -6.96
CA ASP A 23 -13.95 30.62 -7.49
C ASP A 23 -14.51 31.52 -6.38
N ALA A 24 -14.85 30.93 -5.22
CA ALA A 24 -15.40 31.69 -4.10
C ALA A 24 -14.32 32.45 -3.30
N LEU A 25 -13.15 31.86 -3.08
CA LEU A 25 -12.17 32.34 -2.10
C LEU A 25 -10.87 32.86 -2.71
N ASP A 26 -10.53 32.45 -3.94
CA ASP A 26 -9.34 32.91 -4.65
C ASP A 26 -9.62 33.17 -6.15
N PRO A 27 -10.61 34.03 -6.48
CA PRO A 27 -11.05 34.23 -7.87
C PRO A 27 -9.99 34.86 -8.77
N VAL A 28 -9.01 35.56 -8.19
CA VAL A 28 -8.00 36.33 -8.93
C VAL A 28 -6.70 35.54 -9.11
N GLN A 29 -6.11 35.03 -8.03
CA GLN A 29 -4.78 34.42 -8.11
C GLN A 29 -4.83 32.97 -8.56
N LYS A 30 -5.94 32.26 -8.29
CA LYS A 30 -6.14 30.85 -8.66
C LYS A 30 -4.97 29.97 -8.23
N ARG A 31 -4.52 30.16 -6.99
CA ARG A 31 -3.38 29.42 -6.43
C ARG A 31 -3.64 27.91 -6.42
N ALA A 32 -2.57 27.14 -6.41
CA ALA A 32 -2.70 25.70 -6.18
C ALA A 32 -3.33 25.46 -4.82
N MET A 33 -4.20 24.45 -4.74
CA MET A 33 -4.95 24.15 -3.52
C MET A 33 -5.04 22.65 -3.29
N LEU A 34 -4.83 22.24 -2.04
CA LEU A 34 -5.11 20.90 -1.55
C LEU A 34 -6.16 20.97 -0.44
N LEU A 35 -7.05 19.97 -0.41
CA LEU A 35 -8.16 19.90 0.53
C LEU A 35 -7.94 18.78 1.53
N PHE A 36 -8.13 19.07 2.82
CA PHE A 36 -7.87 18.16 3.94
C PHE A 36 -9.10 18.02 4.83
N PRO A 37 -9.34 16.84 5.42
CA PRO A 37 -10.49 16.57 6.30
C PRO A 37 -10.33 17.15 7.71
N CYS A 38 -9.16 17.71 8.05
CA CYS A 38 -8.90 18.30 9.36
C CYS A 38 -7.73 19.31 9.33
N LEU A 39 -7.68 20.16 10.36
CA LEU A 39 -6.63 21.18 10.50
C LEU A 39 -5.24 20.54 10.61
N GLN A 40 -5.09 19.48 11.40
CA GLN A 40 -3.81 18.81 11.61
C GLN A 40 -3.14 18.39 10.29
N PHE A 41 -3.90 17.84 9.34
CA PHE A 41 -3.33 17.41 8.06
C PHE A 41 -2.99 18.58 7.16
N ALA A 42 -3.76 19.68 7.24
CA ALA A 42 -3.44 20.92 6.56
C ALA A 42 -2.15 21.56 7.10
N GLU A 43 -1.93 21.51 8.42
CA GLU A 43 -0.70 21.96 9.06
C GLU A 43 0.50 21.10 8.69
N GLU A 44 0.36 19.76 8.72
CA GLU A 44 1.39 18.83 8.25
C GLU A 44 1.77 19.11 6.78
N CYS A 45 0.79 19.45 5.93
CA CYS A 45 1.05 19.85 4.54
C CYS A 45 1.83 21.17 4.49
N ARG A 46 1.40 22.21 5.23
CA ARG A 46 2.09 23.51 5.28
C ARG A 46 3.54 23.33 5.72
N ASP A 47 3.76 22.58 6.80
CA ASP A 47 5.09 22.38 7.37
C ASP A 47 5.99 21.62 6.39
N TYR A 48 5.47 20.60 5.70
CA TYR A 48 6.16 19.92 4.61
C TYR A 48 6.53 20.88 3.47
N MET A 49 5.60 21.75 3.05
CA MET A 49 5.85 22.71 1.97
C MET A 49 6.90 23.73 2.36
N GLN A 50 6.85 24.27 3.58
CA GLN A 50 7.86 25.21 4.08
C GLN A 50 9.26 24.59 4.16
N GLN A 51 9.35 23.29 4.44
CA GLN A 51 10.64 22.58 4.49
C GLN A 51 11.20 22.27 3.10
N THR A 52 10.35 21.87 2.16
CA THR A 52 10.77 21.43 0.82
C THR A 52 10.82 22.56 -0.20
N LEU A 53 10.04 23.62 0.02
CA LEU A 53 9.90 24.79 -0.83
C LEU A 53 9.81 26.07 0.03
N PRO A 54 10.90 26.50 0.68
CA PRO A 54 10.87 27.59 1.67
C PRO A 54 10.36 28.95 1.14
N SER A 55 10.40 29.17 -0.16
CA SER A 55 9.89 30.39 -0.81
C SER A 55 8.39 30.35 -1.14
N ALA A 56 7.72 29.22 -0.93
CA ALA A 56 6.29 29.06 -1.19
C ALA A 56 5.45 29.68 -0.08
N SER A 57 4.52 30.58 -0.41
CA SER A 57 3.49 30.98 0.55
C SER A 57 2.48 29.84 0.72
N CYS A 58 2.07 29.62 1.97
CA CYS A 58 1.19 28.52 2.37
C CYS A 58 0.16 29.05 3.37
N ASP A 59 -1.09 29.26 2.93
CA ASP A 59 -2.18 29.74 3.77
C ASP A 59 -3.18 28.62 4.05
N ILE A 60 -3.56 28.43 5.30
CA ILE A 60 -4.57 27.46 5.71
C ILE A 60 -5.88 28.18 5.97
N GLN A 61 -6.98 27.68 5.40
CA GLN A 61 -8.32 28.23 5.64
C GLN A 61 -9.34 27.10 5.84
N CYS A 62 -10.23 27.24 6.81
CA CYS A 62 -11.43 26.41 6.89
C CYS A 62 -12.39 26.84 5.78
N VAL A 63 -12.76 25.90 4.90
CA VAL A 63 -13.60 26.13 3.73
C VAL A 63 -14.95 25.40 3.82
N SER A 64 -15.31 24.90 5.01
CA SER A 64 -16.57 24.17 5.25
C SER A 64 -17.81 24.97 4.82
N SER A 65 -17.82 26.30 5.01
CA SER A 65 -18.95 27.16 4.59
C SER A 65 -19.16 27.20 3.07
N VAL A 66 -18.11 26.95 2.28
CA VAL A 66 -18.17 26.91 0.82
C VAL A 66 -18.30 25.48 0.30
N ALA A 67 -17.62 24.53 0.94
CA ALA A 67 -17.62 23.13 0.52
C ALA A 67 -18.89 22.38 0.94
N ASN A 68 -19.60 22.85 1.97
CA ASN A 68 -20.80 22.23 2.53
C ASN A 68 -20.65 20.72 2.82
N PRO A 69 -19.64 20.30 3.61
CA PRO A 69 -19.48 18.91 3.99
C PRO A 69 -20.66 18.41 4.87
N PRO A 70 -20.80 17.09 5.06
CA PRO A 70 -21.77 16.54 6.01
C PRO A 70 -21.53 17.04 7.44
N ALA A 71 -22.58 17.00 8.27
CA ALA A 71 -22.47 17.39 9.67
C ALA A 71 -21.37 16.60 10.40
N GLY A 72 -20.62 17.27 11.27
CA GLY A 72 -19.49 16.67 11.99
C GLY A 72 -18.18 16.57 11.19
N HIS A 73 -18.16 17.03 9.94
CA HIS A 73 -16.95 17.10 9.12
C HIS A 73 -16.58 18.53 8.78
N ASP A 74 -15.29 18.83 8.84
CA ASP A 74 -14.71 20.07 8.33
C ASP A 74 -13.86 19.81 7.10
N ILE A 75 -13.71 20.83 6.26
CA ILE A 75 -12.76 20.82 5.15
C ILE A 75 -11.85 22.03 5.28
N TYR A 76 -10.54 21.77 5.25
CA TYR A 76 -9.51 22.79 5.26
C TYR A 76 -8.83 22.83 3.89
N ALA A 77 -8.59 24.02 3.39
CA ALA A 77 -7.79 24.25 2.19
C ALA A 77 -6.41 24.75 2.58
N VAL A 78 -5.38 24.24 1.91
CA VAL A 78 -4.04 24.83 1.90
C VAL A 78 -3.82 25.48 0.53
N PHE A 79 -3.76 26.80 0.50
CA PHE A 79 -3.47 27.59 -0.69
C PHE A 79 -1.96 27.79 -0.83
N LEU A 80 -1.44 27.58 -2.03
CA LEU A 80 -0.01 27.43 -2.29
C LEU A 80 0.43 28.27 -3.49
N SER A 81 1.50 29.06 -3.35
CA SER A 81 2.08 29.85 -4.45
C SER A 81 3.03 29.04 -5.36
N VAL A 82 2.81 27.73 -5.49
CA VAL A 82 3.63 26.82 -6.28
C VAL A 82 2.78 26.03 -7.27
N GLU A 83 3.43 25.41 -8.24
CA GLU A 83 2.76 24.48 -9.15
C GLU A 83 2.10 23.35 -8.36
N ARG A 84 0.86 23.03 -8.75
CA ARG A 84 0.07 21.96 -8.13
C ARG A 84 0.81 20.61 -8.13
N ALA A 85 1.60 20.31 -9.15
CA ALA A 85 2.38 19.08 -9.21
C ALA A 85 3.35 18.94 -8.02
N LYS A 86 4.00 20.04 -7.61
CA LYS A 86 4.88 20.06 -6.44
C LYS A 86 4.08 19.91 -5.14
N ALA A 87 2.92 20.57 -5.07
CA ALA A 87 2.01 20.44 -3.93
C ALA A 87 1.53 18.98 -3.74
N MET A 88 1.21 18.29 -4.83
CA MET A 88 0.71 16.92 -4.80
C MET A 88 1.72 15.93 -4.21
N ASN A 89 3.03 16.21 -4.20
CA ASN A 89 4.02 15.33 -3.58
C ASN A 89 3.70 15.01 -2.13
N PHE A 90 3.22 15.99 -1.35
CA PHE A 90 2.79 15.72 0.02
C PHE A 90 1.66 14.70 0.04
N HIS A 91 0.61 14.90 -0.76
CA HIS A 91 -0.49 13.94 -0.84
C HIS A 91 -0.05 12.56 -1.31
N VAL A 92 0.86 12.50 -2.29
CA VAL A 92 1.43 11.23 -2.75
C VAL A 92 2.08 10.53 -1.56
N TYR A 93 2.93 11.20 -0.78
CA TYR A 93 3.69 10.54 0.28
C TYR A 93 2.89 10.28 1.57
N SER A 94 1.91 11.12 1.89
CA SER A 94 1.15 11.05 3.15
C SER A 94 -0.25 10.45 3.00
N GLY A 95 -0.88 10.56 1.82
CA GLY A 95 -2.24 10.04 1.58
C GLY A 95 -3.36 10.76 2.34
N THR A 96 -3.18 12.04 2.73
CA THR A 96 -4.04 12.73 3.72
C THR A 96 -5.12 13.67 3.18
N THR A 97 -5.30 13.81 1.87
CA THR A 97 -6.34 14.73 1.34
C THR A 97 -7.73 14.12 1.50
N ILE A 98 -8.78 14.93 1.32
CA ILE A 98 -10.16 14.44 1.29
C ILE A 98 -10.32 13.32 0.24
N SER A 99 -11.20 12.37 0.53
CA SER A 99 -11.50 11.29 -0.41
C SER A 99 -12.38 11.79 -1.57
N PRO A 100 -12.31 11.12 -2.74
CA PRO A 100 -13.25 11.37 -3.83
C PRO A 100 -14.72 11.28 -3.43
N ARG A 101 -15.04 10.41 -2.47
CA ARG A 101 -16.40 10.19 -1.98
C ARG A 101 -16.88 11.35 -1.11
N LEU A 102 -16.03 11.85 -0.21
CA LEU A 102 -16.33 13.08 0.55
C LEU A 102 -16.53 14.27 -0.40
N ALA A 103 -15.69 14.41 -1.43
CA ALA A 103 -15.86 15.47 -2.41
C ALA A 103 -17.18 15.34 -3.21
N ASP A 104 -17.59 14.13 -3.56
CA ASP A 104 -18.86 13.91 -4.25
C ASP A 104 -20.06 14.25 -3.37
N VAL A 105 -20.04 13.87 -2.09
CA VAL A 105 -21.08 14.24 -1.12
C VAL A 105 -21.20 15.75 -0.97
N CYS A 106 -20.08 16.48 -0.88
CA CYS A 106 -20.07 17.94 -0.86
C CYS A 106 -20.74 18.53 -2.12
N LEU A 107 -20.39 18.01 -3.31
CA LEU A 107 -20.97 18.46 -4.57
C LEU A 107 -22.48 18.20 -4.66
N GLN A 108 -22.96 17.06 -4.15
CA GLN A 108 -24.39 16.74 -4.11
C GLN A 108 -25.15 17.67 -3.15
N ARG A 109 -24.57 17.97 -1.98
CA ARG A 109 -25.13 18.93 -1.02
C ARG A 109 -25.19 20.36 -1.56
N LEU A 110 -24.16 20.78 -2.29
CA LEU A 110 -24.17 22.05 -3.01
C LEU A 110 -25.24 22.12 -4.11
N ALA A 111 -25.68 20.97 -4.63
CA ALA A 111 -26.79 20.86 -5.58
C ALA A 111 -28.17 20.74 -4.90
N GLY A 112 -28.25 20.85 -3.57
CA GLY A 112 -29.50 20.80 -2.80
C GLY A 112 -29.90 19.41 -2.30
N ILE A 113 -29.05 18.40 -2.42
CA ILE A 113 -29.29 17.07 -1.84
C ILE A 113 -28.79 17.05 -0.40
N GLU A 114 -29.69 17.15 0.59
CA GLU A 114 -29.30 17.24 2.00
C GLU A 114 -28.53 16.02 2.50
N GLU A 115 -29.04 14.81 2.24
CA GLU A 115 -28.40 13.55 2.63
C GLU A 115 -28.10 12.67 1.40
N PRO A 116 -26.93 12.86 0.76
CA PRO A 116 -26.49 12.03 -0.34
C PRO A 116 -26.47 10.54 0.02
N ALA A 117 -27.26 9.74 -0.70
CA ALA A 117 -27.26 8.29 -0.53
C ALA A 117 -25.90 7.69 -0.89
N LEU A 118 -25.47 6.69 -0.11
CA LEU A 118 -24.34 5.86 -0.48
C LEU A 118 -24.74 5.01 -1.70
N ASN A 119 -24.12 5.26 -2.85
CA ASN A 119 -24.33 4.46 -4.05
C ASN A 119 -23.17 3.46 -4.21
N PRO A 120 -23.31 2.22 -3.73
CA PRO A 120 -22.28 1.20 -3.87
C PRO A 120 -22.24 0.58 -5.27
N VAL A 121 -23.30 0.77 -6.08
CA VAL A 121 -23.55 0.02 -7.31
C VAL A 121 -22.77 0.61 -8.49
N PRO A 122 -21.85 -0.15 -9.14
CA PRO A 122 -21.32 0.22 -10.45
C PRO A 122 -22.41 0.08 -11.52
N SER A 123 -22.22 0.70 -12.69
CA SER A 123 -23.17 0.65 -13.80
C SER A 123 -23.66 -0.77 -14.12
N GLU A 124 -24.92 -0.92 -14.53
CA GLU A 124 -25.44 -2.20 -15.03
C GLU A 124 -24.50 -2.81 -16.08
N GLY A 125 -24.24 -4.12 -15.99
CA GLY A 125 -23.28 -4.83 -16.84
C GLY A 125 -21.83 -4.83 -16.33
N HIS A 126 -21.52 -4.12 -15.24
CA HIS A 126 -20.19 -4.21 -14.63
C HIS A 126 -19.98 -5.58 -13.96
N PHE A 127 -18.75 -6.11 -14.01
CA PHE A 127 -18.37 -7.40 -13.41
C PHE A 127 -18.69 -7.53 -11.91
N PHE A 128 -18.91 -6.41 -11.19
CA PHE A 128 -19.24 -6.40 -9.76
C PHE A 128 -20.72 -6.16 -9.47
N SER A 129 -21.56 -5.99 -10.50
CA SER A 129 -22.97 -5.68 -10.31
C SER A 129 -23.68 -6.76 -9.47
N ASP A 130 -23.28 -8.03 -9.62
CA ASP A 130 -23.84 -9.13 -8.82
C ASP A 130 -23.34 -9.16 -7.37
N TYR A 131 -22.16 -8.61 -7.08
CA TYR A 131 -21.68 -8.48 -5.70
C TYR A 131 -22.57 -7.51 -4.91
N TYR A 132 -22.83 -6.32 -5.45
CA TYR A 132 -23.65 -5.31 -4.77
C TYR A 132 -25.15 -5.61 -4.78
N LYS A 133 -25.60 -6.61 -5.54
CA LYS A 133 -26.96 -7.18 -5.40
C LYS A 133 -27.09 -8.09 -4.17
N ARG A 134 -26.00 -8.70 -3.72
CA ARG A 134 -25.97 -9.65 -2.59
C ARG A 134 -25.55 -9.01 -1.28
N HIS A 135 -24.89 -7.85 -1.33
CA HIS A 135 -24.37 -7.13 -0.17
C HIS A 135 -24.96 -5.73 -0.06
N ALA A 136 -25.41 -5.37 1.14
CA ALA A 136 -25.79 -4.01 1.50
C ALA A 136 -24.78 -3.43 2.52
N PRO A 137 -24.47 -2.13 2.43
CA PRO A 137 -23.70 -1.44 3.47
C PRO A 137 -24.41 -1.51 4.83
N LEU A 138 -23.64 -1.53 5.92
CA LEU A 138 -24.20 -1.33 7.25
C LEU A 138 -24.79 0.08 7.38
N SER A 139 -25.76 0.25 8.28
CA SER A 139 -26.28 1.58 8.63
C SER A 139 -25.39 2.28 9.66
N SER A 140 -24.68 1.53 10.51
CA SER A 140 -23.81 2.07 11.56
C SER A 140 -22.35 2.13 11.10
N VAL A 141 -21.81 3.35 11.01
CA VAL A 141 -20.39 3.59 10.71
C VAL A 141 -19.49 3.02 11.81
N ALA A 142 -19.89 3.15 13.08
CA ALA A 142 -19.14 2.63 14.21
C ALA A 142 -19.01 1.09 14.15
N GLU A 143 -20.11 0.40 13.84
CA GLU A 143 -20.09 -1.05 13.62
C GLU A 143 -19.21 -1.42 12.42
N ALA A 144 -19.28 -0.65 11.33
CA ALA A 144 -18.45 -0.92 10.15
C ALA A 144 -16.95 -0.81 10.47
N LYS A 145 -16.54 0.27 11.15
CA LYS A 145 -15.16 0.49 11.58
C LYS A 145 -14.70 -0.58 12.56
N MET A 146 -15.55 -0.98 13.50
CA MET A 146 -15.24 -2.07 14.44
C MET A 146 -15.08 -3.41 13.71
N ALA A 147 -15.94 -3.72 12.74
CA ALA A 147 -15.84 -4.93 11.93
C ALA A 147 -14.54 -4.96 11.10
N ILE A 148 -14.14 -3.82 10.52
CA ILE A 148 -12.84 -3.69 9.83
C ILE A 148 -11.68 -3.95 10.79
N ARG A 149 -11.68 -3.31 11.97
CA ARG A 149 -10.64 -3.52 12.99
C ARG A 149 -10.58 -4.97 13.46
N THR A 150 -11.73 -5.58 13.70
CA THR A 150 -11.84 -6.99 14.13
C THR A 150 -11.25 -7.91 13.07
N ARG A 151 -11.69 -7.75 11.80
CA ARG A 151 -11.18 -8.54 10.68
C ARG A 151 -9.67 -8.36 10.53
N PHE A 152 -9.17 -7.13 10.54
CA PHE A 152 -7.73 -6.86 10.42
C PHE A 152 -6.93 -7.37 11.63
N SER A 153 -7.46 -7.31 12.85
CA SER A 153 -6.79 -7.84 14.05
C SER A 153 -6.64 -9.37 14.02
N GLY A 154 -7.34 -10.06 13.11
CA GLY A 154 -7.35 -11.51 12.99
C GLY A 154 -8.11 -12.23 14.12
N VAL A 155 -8.89 -11.49 14.92
CA VAL A 155 -9.78 -12.06 15.93
C VAL A 155 -11.04 -12.60 15.25
N LEU A 156 -11.32 -13.88 15.49
CA LEU A 156 -12.47 -14.59 14.96
C LEU A 156 -13.63 -14.59 15.96
N GLY A 157 -14.83 -14.98 15.52
CA GLY A 157 -16.03 -14.97 16.36
C GLY A 157 -15.98 -15.91 17.57
N ASP A 158 -15.10 -16.91 17.55
CA ASP A 158 -14.84 -17.82 18.67
C ASP A 158 -13.75 -17.31 19.64
N GLY A 159 -13.22 -16.11 19.40
CA GLY A 159 -12.12 -15.51 20.16
C GLY A 159 -10.72 -15.95 19.74
N THR A 160 -10.59 -16.88 18.77
CA THR A 160 -9.28 -17.26 18.23
C THR A 160 -8.62 -16.08 17.52
N ASN A 161 -7.32 -15.88 17.73
CA ASN A 161 -6.52 -14.92 16.97
C ASN A 161 -5.59 -15.63 15.98
N ILE A 162 -5.72 -15.34 14.68
CA ILE A 162 -4.90 -15.95 13.61
C ILE A 162 -3.56 -15.26 13.37
N ARG A 163 -3.27 -14.14 14.05
CA ARG A 163 -2.03 -13.36 13.93
C ARG A 163 -0.88 -13.91 14.77
N GLY A 164 -1.10 -14.97 15.57
CA GLY A 164 -0.04 -15.60 16.36
C GLY A 164 0.30 -14.85 17.66
N VAL A 165 -0.48 -13.83 18.01
CA VAL A 165 -0.40 -13.07 19.26
C VAL A 165 -1.78 -13.12 19.91
N PRO A 166 -2.02 -14.01 20.89
CA PRO A 166 -3.36 -14.21 21.48
C PRO A 166 -3.94 -12.96 22.17
N THR A 167 -3.07 -12.06 22.64
CA THR A 167 -3.41 -10.80 23.31
C THR A 167 -3.83 -9.69 22.33
N ALA A 168 -3.62 -9.88 21.03
CA ALA A 168 -3.97 -8.89 20.01
C ALA A 168 -5.47 -8.72 19.87
N SER A 169 -5.89 -7.45 19.83
CA SER A 169 -7.29 -7.05 19.85
C SER A 169 -7.64 -6.03 18.76
N PRO A 170 -8.93 -5.81 18.47
CA PRO A 170 -9.37 -4.73 17.58
C PRO A 170 -8.94 -3.34 18.06
N ASP A 171 -8.71 -3.14 19.37
CA ASP A 171 -8.27 -1.87 19.94
C ASP A 171 -6.81 -1.52 19.57
N ASP A 172 -6.05 -2.50 19.10
CA ASP A 172 -4.67 -2.31 18.64
C ASP A 172 -4.60 -1.88 17.16
N VAL A 173 -5.75 -1.80 16.49
CA VAL A 173 -5.88 -1.45 15.08
C VAL A 173 -6.37 -0.02 14.89
N TYR A 174 -5.61 0.74 14.12
CA TYR A 174 -5.88 2.14 13.79
C TYR A 174 -6.14 2.26 12.28
N LEU A 175 -7.28 2.87 11.93
CA LEU A 175 -7.70 3.04 10.54
C LEU A 175 -7.32 4.42 10.02
N TYR A 176 -6.92 4.48 8.76
CA TYR A 176 -6.51 5.69 8.07
C TYR A 176 -7.14 5.79 6.66
N PRO A 177 -7.33 7.01 6.13
CA PRO A 177 -7.75 7.26 4.74
C PRO A 177 -6.95 6.57 3.63
N ALA A 178 -5.70 6.18 3.87
CA ALA A 178 -4.87 5.51 2.87
C ALA A 178 -3.76 4.67 3.52
N GLY A 179 -3.26 3.64 2.81
CA GLY A 179 -2.11 2.84 3.25
C GLY A 179 -0.86 3.71 3.52
N MET A 180 -0.58 4.67 2.63
CA MET A 180 0.53 5.61 2.82
C MET A 180 0.36 6.51 4.04
N HIS A 181 -0.88 6.74 4.48
CA HIS A 181 -1.12 7.50 5.71
C HIS A 181 -0.81 6.68 6.94
N ALA A 182 -1.09 5.37 6.92
CA ALA A 182 -0.63 4.46 7.96
C ALA A 182 0.91 4.44 8.05
N VAL A 183 1.61 4.32 6.91
CA VAL A 183 3.09 4.38 6.84
C VAL A 183 3.63 5.72 7.33
N TRP A 184 3.02 6.83 6.91
CA TRP A 184 3.36 8.18 7.40
C TRP A 184 3.26 8.27 8.92
N ARG A 185 2.17 7.75 9.50
CA ARG A 185 1.94 7.76 10.94
C ARG A 185 2.88 6.86 11.71
N VAL A 186 3.31 5.73 11.14
CA VAL A 186 4.40 4.93 11.71
C VAL A 186 5.68 5.74 11.79
N ASN A 187 6.07 6.44 10.71
CA ASN A 187 7.28 7.26 10.74
C ASN A 187 7.20 8.35 11.82
N GLN A 188 6.05 9.02 11.97
CA GLN A 188 5.86 10.02 13.03
C GLN A 188 5.90 9.41 14.44
N LEU A 189 5.26 8.26 14.64
CA LEU A 189 5.28 7.50 15.90
C LEU A 189 6.70 7.12 16.29
N ILE A 190 7.47 6.53 15.36
CA ILE A 190 8.86 6.12 15.61
C ILE A 190 9.72 7.33 15.95
N SER A 191 9.63 8.41 15.17
CA SER A 191 10.39 9.63 15.43
C SER A 191 10.04 10.25 16.79
N ALA A 192 8.76 10.36 17.12
CA ALA A 192 8.30 10.97 18.37
C ALA A 192 8.68 10.13 19.60
N VAL A 193 8.54 8.80 19.53
CA VAL A 193 8.78 7.93 20.68
C VAL A 193 10.26 7.58 20.82
N LEU A 194 11.02 7.44 19.73
CA LEU A 194 12.39 6.90 19.76
C LEU A 194 13.47 7.90 19.30
N GLY A 195 13.12 9.00 18.64
CA GLY A 195 14.09 9.96 18.07
C GLY A 195 14.94 10.72 19.10
N GLY A 196 14.50 10.80 20.36
CA GLY A 196 15.20 11.56 21.41
C GLY A 196 16.53 10.97 21.90
N LYS A 197 16.89 9.74 21.52
CA LYS A 197 18.12 9.07 22.00
C LYS A 197 19.37 9.39 21.18
N ASN A 198 19.22 9.56 19.87
CA ASN A 198 20.30 9.90 18.96
C ASN A 198 19.71 10.53 17.70
N SER A 199 19.89 11.84 17.51
CA SER A 199 19.37 12.57 16.35
C SER A 199 20.03 12.18 15.03
N SER A 200 21.11 11.39 15.05
CA SER A 200 21.77 10.85 13.85
C SER A 200 21.30 9.44 13.46
N ALA A 201 20.56 8.75 14.33
CA ALA A 201 20.06 7.41 14.04
C ALA A 201 19.01 7.45 12.92
N LYS A 202 19.11 6.49 11.99
CA LYS A 202 18.22 6.42 10.81
C LYS A 202 17.33 5.20 10.88
N VAL A 203 16.30 5.16 10.04
CA VAL A 203 15.56 3.92 9.78
C VAL A 203 16.42 2.99 8.92
N ALA A 204 16.38 1.68 9.17
CA ALA A 204 16.94 0.67 8.28
C ALA A 204 15.85 0.02 7.44
N HIS A 205 16.09 -0.17 6.15
CA HIS A 205 15.25 -1.00 5.28
C HIS A 205 15.96 -2.31 4.96
N VAL A 206 15.22 -3.41 5.05
CA VAL A 206 15.67 -4.70 4.52
C VAL A 206 14.78 -5.07 3.36
N ASN A 207 15.41 -5.28 2.20
CA ASN A 207 14.77 -5.39 0.90
C ASN A 207 14.04 -4.09 0.49
N LEU A 208 13.58 -4.02 -0.76
CA LEU A 208 12.91 -2.83 -1.26
C LEU A 208 11.53 -2.69 -0.59
N VAL A 209 11.29 -1.55 0.04
CA VAL A 209 9.93 -1.13 0.41
C VAL A 209 9.32 -0.31 -0.72
N TYR A 210 8.00 -0.23 -0.75
CA TYR A 210 7.24 0.47 -1.78
C TYR A 210 7.79 1.87 -2.00
N ALA A 211 7.87 2.27 -3.26
CA ALA A 211 8.67 3.42 -3.71
C ALA A 211 8.38 4.73 -2.96
N ASP A 212 7.16 4.92 -2.45
CA ASP A 212 6.78 6.11 -1.71
C ASP A 212 6.92 5.97 -0.18
N SER A 213 7.01 4.74 0.36
CA SER A 213 7.11 4.44 1.80
C SER A 213 8.35 5.08 2.44
N TYR A 214 9.41 5.28 1.66
CA TYR A 214 10.65 5.90 2.14
C TYR A 214 10.89 7.31 1.62
N ARG A 215 10.04 7.88 0.75
CA ARG A 215 10.28 9.22 0.19
C ARG A 215 10.23 10.32 1.23
N PHE A 216 9.42 10.15 2.26
CA PHE A 216 9.45 11.04 3.43
C PHE A 216 10.83 11.07 4.08
N LEU A 217 11.51 9.92 4.21
CA LEU A 217 12.84 9.82 4.80
C LEU A 217 13.91 10.54 3.98
N GLN A 218 13.65 10.81 2.69
CA GLN A 218 14.53 11.57 1.80
C GLN A 218 14.31 13.09 1.87
N THR A 219 13.31 13.57 2.61
CA THR A 219 13.10 15.00 2.84
C THR A 219 14.16 15.56 3.80
N PRO A 220 14.41 16.88 3.84
CA PRO A 220 15.43 17.47 4.72
C PRO A 220 15.32 17.06 6.19
N ASN A 221 14.10 16.83 6.70
CA ASN A 221 13.84 16.41 8.08
C ASN A 221 13.52 14.91 8.22
N GLY A 222 13.64 14.14 7.14
CA GLY A 222 13.33 12.72 7.12
C GLY A 222 14.40 11.81 7.73
N GLY A 223 15.57 12.36 8.08
CA GLY A 223 16.68 11.62 8.70
C GLY A 223 17.45 10.67 7.77
N GLY A 224 16.91 10.35 6.59
CA GLY A 224 17.46 9.36 5.68
C GLY A 224 17.21 7.93 6.15
N TYR A 225 17.72 6.96 5.38
CA TYR A 225 17.64 5.54 5.71
C TYR A 225 18.93 4.81 5.36
N HIS A 226 19.18 3.68 6.04
CA HIS A 226 20.12 2.65 5.61
C HIS A 226 19.38 1.62 4.77
N PHE A 227 20.02 1.10 3.73
CA PHE A 227 19.45 0.05 2.89
C PHE A 227 20.27 -1.22 3.01
N PHE A 228 19.59 -2.34 3.23
CA PHE A 228 20.14 -3.68 3.25
C PHE A 228 19.25 -4.62 2.43
N SER A 229 19.79 -5.76 2.03
CA SER A 229 19.08 -6.88 1.43
C SER A 229 19.25 -8.12 2.31
N ASN A 230 18.59 -9.22 1.94
CA ASN A 230 18.84 -10.52 2.58
C ASN A 230 20.34 -10.91 2.58
N ASP A 231 21.09 -10.53 1.55
CA ASP A 231 22.51 -10.87 1.40
C ASP A 231 23.44 -9.98 2.22
N THR A 232 22.95 -8.85 2.73
CA THR A 232 23.75 -7.87 3.50
C THR A 232 23.34 -7.75 4.96
N LEU A 233 22.59 -8.73 5.49
CA LEU A 233 22.21 -8.76 6.90
C LEU A 233 23.40 -8.81 7.87
N ASP A 234 24.55 -9.33 7.44
CA ASP A 234 25.79 -9.29 8.23
C ASP A 234 26.32 -7.85 8.38
N GLN A 235 26.15 -7.02 7.34
CA GLN A 235 26.52 -5.60 7.38
C GLN A 235 25.58 -4.81 8.30
N LEU A 236 24.28 -5.15 8.28
CA LEU A 236 23.32 -4.63 9.26
C LEU A 236 23.76 -4.99 10.68
N GLU A 237 24.11 -6.24 10.96
CA GLU A 237 24.58 -6.65 12.29
C GLU A 237 25.86 -5.92 12.70
N ALA A 238 26.80 -5.72 11.77
CA ALA A 238 28.02 -4.94 12.03
C ALA A 238 27.71 -3.46 12.36
N LEU A 239 26.76 -2.83 11.66
CA LEU A 239 26.28 -1.49 11.98
C LEU A 239 25.59 -1.45 13.36
N LEU A 240 24.80 -2.47 13.70
CA LEU A 240 24.15 -2.55 15.01
C LEU A 240 25.17 -2.72 16.15
N ALA A 241 26.21 -3.52 15.92
CA ALA A 241 27.28 -3.78 16.89
C ALA A 241 28.19 -2.57 17.17
N SER A 242 28.21 -1.56 16.30
CA SER A 242 29.00 -0.34 16.51
C SER A 242 28.31 0.70 17.40
N GLY A 243 27.03 0.49 17.72
CA GLY A 243 26.26 1.34 18.62
C GLY A 243 26.33 0.92 20.09
N THR A 244 25.60 1.63 20.93
CA THR A 244 25.37 1.28 22.34
C THR A 244 23.89 1.41 22.67
N PRO A 245 23.39 0.82 23.79
CA PRO A 245 22.00 0.99 24.21
C PRO A 245 21.56 2.47 24.38
N ASP A 246 22.51 3.35 24.73
CA ASP A 246 22.28 4.78 24.92
C ASP A 246 22.45 5.58 23.62
N SER A 247 23.12 5.02 22.61
CA SER A 247 23.32 5.60 21.30
C SER A 247 23.08 4.54 20.21
N PRO A 248 21.80 4.23 19.93
CA PRO A 248 21.47 3.24 18.91
C PRO A 248 21.89 3.74 17.53
N THR A 249 22.31 2.83 16.65
CA THR A 249 22.68 3.17 15.26
C THR A 249 21.47 3.29 14.34
N ILE A 250 20.36 2.63 14.67
CA ILE A 250 19.10 2.73 13.93
C ILE A 250 17.93 3.02 14.87
N LEU A 251 16.90 3.72 14.36
CA LEU A 251 15.67 4.02 15.10
C LEU A 251 14.65 2.88 15.05
N ALA A 252 14.55 2.24 13.89
CA ALA A 252 13.63 1.16 13.57
C ALA A 252 14.11 0.43 12.32
N LEU A 253 13.59 -0.77 12.10
CA LEU A 253 13.73 -1.50 10.85
C LEU A 253 12.38 -1.58 10.15
N MET A 254 12.32 -1.31 8.85
CA MET A 254 11.12 -1.50 8.02
C MET A 254 11.39 -2.50 6.89
N THR A 255 10.40 -3.34 6.61
CA THR A 255 10.43 -4.27 5.46
C THR A 255 9.01 -4.53 4.96
N GLU A 256 8.89 -5.04 3.74
CA GLU A 256 7.62 -5.45 3.14
C GLU A 256 7.59 -6.95 2.89
N LEU A 257 6.39 -7.53 2.93
CA LEU A 257 6.22 -8.97 2.75
C LEU A 257 5.17 -9.35 1.69
N PRO A 258 5.61 -9.93 0.55
CA PRO A 258 6.97 -9.78 -0.02
C PRO A 258 7.18 -8.34 -0.50
N GLY A 259 8.42 -7.96 -0.80
CA GLY A 259 8.72 -6.59 -1.27
C GLY A 259 8.27 -6.31 -2.70
N ASN A 260 7.71 -5.12 -2.94
CA ASN A 260 7.19 -4.68 -4.25
C ASN A 260 8.25 -3.89 -5.05
N PRO A 261 8.73 -4.33 -6.24
CA PRO A 261 8.19 -5.40 -7.10
C PRO A 261 9.01 -6.70 -7.15
N HIS A 262 10.14 -6.80 -6.46
CA HIS A 262 11.12 -7.90 -6.56
C HIS A 262 10.70 -9.22 -5.87
N MET A 263 9.58 -9.19 -5.14
CA MET A 263 8.90 -10.32 -4.50
C MET A 263 9.77 -11.12 -3.52
N GLN A 264 10.78 -10.50 -2.90
CA GLN A 264 11.59 -11.15 -1.86
C GLN A 264 11.00 -10.93 -0.47
N THR A 265 11.22 -11.89 0.41
CA THR A 265 10.84 -11.86 1.83
C THR A 265 12.10 -11.79 2.68
N ALA A 266 12.14 -10.85 3.62
CA ALA A 266 13.24 -10.74 4.57
C ALA A 266 13.28 -11.95 5.51
N ASP A 267 14.46 -12.35 6.00
CA ASP A 267 14.59 -13.34 7.09
C ASP A 267 14.10 -12.75 8.42
N LEU A 268 12.77 -12.76 8.62
CA LEU A 268 12.10 -12.16 9.78
C LEU A 268 12.54 -12.79 11.10
N GLU A 269 12.91 -14.07 11.12
CA GLU A 269 13.45 -14.71 12.33
C GLU A 269 14.80 -14.13 12.72
N ARG A 270 15.72 -13.98 11.74
CA ARG A 270 17.01 -13.34 11.98
C ARG A 270 16.84 -11.88 12.38
N LEU A 271 15.97 -11.14 11.70
CA LEU A 271 15.68 -9.75 12.04
C LEU A 271 15.12 -9.61 13.45
N ARG A 272 14.18 -10.47 13.87
CA ARG A 272 13.64 -10.47 15.24
C ARG A 272 14.74 -10.70 16.28
N ARG A 273 15.64 -11.65 16.07
CA ARG A 273 16.80 -11.89 16.96
C ARG A 273 17.70 -10.65 17.07
N LEU A 274 17.99 -9.99 15.94
CA LEU A 274 18.79 -8.76 15.94
C LEU A 274 18.07 -7.62 16.66
N ALA A 275 16.77 -7.46 16.42
CA ALA A 275 15.93 -6.45 17.07
C ALA A 275 15.87 -6.63 18.59
N ASP A 276 15.82 -7.87 19.08
CA ASP A 276 15.82 -8.15 20.51
C ASP A 276 17.18 -7.90 21.16
N LYS A 277 18.28 -8.25 20.46
CA LYS A 277 19.67 -8.05 20.89
C LYS A 277 20.05 -6.57 20.95
N TYR A 278 19.70 -5.80 19.93
CA TYR A 278 20.11 -4.40 19.77
C TYR A 278 18.98 -3.39 20.07
N ASN A 279 17.82 -3.87 20.51
CA ASN A 279 16.71 -3.09 21.05
C ASN A 279 16.15 -2.01 20.10
N PHE A 280 15.71 -2.43 18.91
CA PHE A 280 14.98 -1.60 17.95
C PHE A 280 13.66 -2.27 17.54
N PRO A 281 12.61 -1.51 17.17
CA PRO A 281 11.37 -2.10 16.67
C PRO A 281 11.46 -2.49 15.19
N ILE A 282 10.70 -3.51 14.81
CA ILE A 282 10.48 -3.92 13.41
C ILE A 282 9.07 -3.51 12.98
N VAL A 283 8.99 -2.91 11.80
CA VAL A 283 7.74 -2.60 11.08
C VAL A 283 7.66 -3.48 9.84
N VAL A 284 6.54 -4.20 9.69
CA VAL A 284 6.27 -5.02 8.49
C VAL A 284 5.06 -4.45 7.76
N ASP A 285 5.23 -4.15 6.47
CA ASP A 285 4.11 -3.92 5.56
C ASP A 285 3.68 -5.25 4.93
N GLU A 286 2.47 -5.72 5.24
CA GLU A 286 1.90 -6.97 4.74
C GLU A 286 0.86 -6.75 3.62
N THR A 287 0.85 -5.56 3.00
CA THR A 287 -0.16 -5.16 2.00
C THR A 287 -0.37 -6.19 0.89
N ILE A 288 0.73 -6.76 0.37
CA ILE A 288 0.67 -7.68 -0.77
C ILE A 288 0.09 -9.01 -0.32
N THR A 289 0.57 -9.60 0.77
CA THR A 289 0.10 -10.93 1.19
C THR A 289 -1.29 -10.91 1.77
N GLY A 290 -1.64 -9.85 2.48
CA GLY A 290 -2.80 -9.84 3.36
C GLY A 290 -2.60 -10.79 4.54
N HIS A 291 -3.26 -10.47 5.64
CA HIS A 291 -3.10 -11.17 6.91
C HIS A 291 -3.60 -12.62 6.97
N LEU A 292 -4.32 -13.07 5.94
CA LEU A 292 -4.80 -14.44 5.87
C LEU A 292 -3.73 -15.40 5.33
N ASN A 293 -2.79 -14.92 4.52
CA ASN A 293 -1.72 -15.75 3.96
C ASN A 293 -0.55 -15.90 4.93
N VAL A 294 -0.28 -14.89 5.75
CA VAL A 294 0.93 -14.82 6.58
C VAL A 294 0.62 -14.44 8.03
N GLN A 295 1.52 -14.84 8.93
CA GLN A 295 1.48 -14.56 10.35
C GLN A 295 2.78 -13.86 10.77
N VAL A 296 2.86 -12.55 10.52
CA VAL A 296 4.08 -11.75 10.72
C VAL A 296 4.19 -11.11 12.09
N LEU A 297 3.06 -10.94 12.80
CA LEU A 297 3.01 -10.23 14.08
C LEU A 297 3.98 -10.78 15.15
N PRO A 298 4.27 -12.10 15.24
CA PRO A 298 5.28 -12.62 16.17
C PRO A 298 6.71 -12.10 15.92
N TYR A 299 6.99 -11.58 14.72
CA TYR A 299 8.31 -11.11 14.31
C TYR A 299 8.45 -9.59 14.30
N CYS A 300 7.35 -8.84 14.51
CA CYS A 300 7.37 -7.39 14.39
C CYS A 300 6.62 -6.68 15.52
N ASP A 301 6.93 -5.40 15.69
CA ASP A 301 6.37 -4.55 16.73
C ASP A 301 5.17 -3.75 16.20
N ILE A 302 5.16 -3.48 14.89
CA ILE A 302 4.09 -2.78 14.18
C ILE A 302 3.85 -3.48 12.84
N VAL A 303 2.57 -3.69 12.51
CA VAL A 303 2.15 -4.10 11.16
C VAL A 303 1.45 -2.94 10.49
N VAL A 304 1.72 -2.72 9.21
CA VAL A 304 0.97 -1.79 8.36
C VAL A 304 0.43 -2.49 7.13
N ALA A 305 -0.71 -2.03 6.63
CA ALA A 305 -1.26 -2.51 5.37
C ALA A 305 -2.10 -1.45 4.67
N SER A 306 -2.05 -1.44 3.34
CA SER A 306 -3.01 -0.74 2.50
C SER A 306 -4.27 -1.58 2.34
N LEU A 307 -5.32 -1.22 3.08
CA LEU A 307 -6.64 -1.86 2.96
C LEU A 307 -7.32 -1.58 1.61
N SER A 308 -6.77 -0.65 0.83
CA SER A 308 -7.18 -0.33 -0.55
C SER A 308 -6.98 -1.48 -1.54
N LYS A 309 -6.16 -2.48 -1.17
CA LYS A 309 -5.70 -3.58 -2.02
C LYS A 309 -6.55 -4.83 -1.81
N ILE A 310 -5.93 -5.98 -1.57
CA ILE A 310 -6.62 -7.28 -1.43
C ILE A 310 -7.72 -7.27 -0.37
N PHE A 311 -7.57 -6.48 0.71
CA PHE A 311 -8.59 -6.32 1.74
C PHE A 311 -9.91 -5.78 1.18
N SER A 312 -9.86 -4.75 0.33
CA SER A 312 -11.05 -4.20 -0.36
C SER A 312 -11.39 -4.94 -1.66
N GLY A 313 -10.40 -5.17 -2.53
CA GLY A 313 -10.54 -5.95 -3.76
C GLY A 313 -11.31 -5.30 -4.92
N LEU A 314 -12.18 -4.33 -4.65
CA LEU A 314 -13.08 -3.75 -5.65
C LEU A 314 -12.61 -2.41 -6.25
N ALA A 315 -11.39 -1.98 -5.90
CA ALA A 315 -10.75 -0.78 -6.46
C ALA A 315 -11.56 0.52 -6.36
N ASN A 316 -12.43 0.66 -5.35
CA ASN A 316 -13.37 1.79 -5.21
C ASN A 316 -13.30 2.50 -3.84
N VAL A 317 -12.34 2.15 -2.99
CA VAL A 317 -12.10 2.79 -1.70
C VAL A 317 -10.61 2.79 -1.38
N LEU A 318 -10.14 3.91 -0.81
CA LEU A 318 -8.82 4.01 -0.23
C LEU A 318 -8.94 3.91 1.28
N ALA A 319 -8.05 3.12 1.87
CA ALA A 319 -7.86 3.00 3.30
C ALA A 319 -6.51 2.36 3.62
N GLY A 320 -6.08 2.54 4.87
CA GLY A 320 -4.90 1.92 5.46
C GLY A 320 -5.17 1.50 6.90
N ALA A 321 -4.35 0.59 7.39
CA ALA A 321 -4.34 0.19 8.79
C ALA A 321 -2.92 0.15 9.34
N LEU A 322 -2.81 0.48 10.63
CA LEU A 322 -1.66 0.25 11.48
C LEU A 322 -2.13 -0.63 12.63
N MET A 323 -1.38 -1.66 12.97
CA MET A 323 -1.63 -2.50 14.15
C MET A 323 -0.39 -2.54 15.03
N LEU A 324 -0.56 -2.25 16.31
CA LEU A 324 0.49 -2.43 17.31
C LEU A 324 0.49 -3.87 17.81
N ASN A 325 1.68 -4.44 17.99
CA ASN A 325 1.80 -5.74 18.64
C ASN A 325 1.76 -5.57 20.18
N PRO A 326 0.74 -6.10 20.90
CA PRO A 326 0.68 -6.02 22.36
C PRO A 326 1.81 -6.76 23.08
N ASP A 327 2.43 -7.76 22.45
CA ASP A 327 3.58 -8.48 23.01
C ASP A 327 4.91 -7.74 22.76
N SER A 328 4.89 -6.62 22.01
CA SER A 328 6.07 -5.78 21.81
C SER A 328 6.51 -5.12 23.12
N ARG A 329 7.82 -5.12 23.38
CA ARG A 329 8.42 -4.33 24.47
C ARG A 329 8.21 -2.82 24.33
N PHE A 330 7.88 -2.35 23.13
CA PHE A 330 7.60 -0.93 22.86
C PHE A 330 6.10 -0.60 22.98
N TYR A 331 5.23 -1.61 23.14
CA TYR A 331 3.79 -1.46 23.07
C TYR A 331 3.24 -0.37 23.98
N SER A 332 3.61 -0.33 25.27
CA SER A 332 3.07 0.66 26.21
C SER A 332 3.35 2.10 25.78
N ARG A 333 4.55 2.37 25.28
CA ARG A 333 4.97 3.70 24.79
C ARG A 333 4.27 4.04 23.47
N PHE A 334 4.18 3.08 22.55
CA PHE A 334 3.47 3.27 21.29
C PHE A 334 1.98 3.48 21.52
N LYS A 335 1.34 2.67 22.35
CA LYS A 335 -0.07 2.77 22.73
C LYS A 335 -0.37 4.11 23.41
N ALA A 336 0.49 4.57 24.32
CA ALA A 336 0.35 5.89 24.95
C ALA A 336 0.37 7.02 23.92
N TYR A 337 1.33 7.00 22.99
CA TYR A 337 1.39 7.98 21.89
C TYR A 337 0.14 7.94 21.01
N MET A 338 -0.32 6.74 20.65
CA MET A 338 -1.52 6.58 19.81
C MET A 338 -2.78 7.05 20.55
N ASN A 339 -2.93 6.78 21.85
CA ASN A 339 -4.04 7.26 22.65
C ASN A 339 -4.10 8.79 22.69
N ASP A 340 -2.95 9.46 22.73
CA ASP A 340 -2.86 10.92 22.75
C ASP A 340 -3.16 11.53 21.36
N THR A 341 -2.55 10.96 20.32
CA THR A 341 -2.44 11.61 19.00
C THR A 341 -3.39 11.07 17.93
N TYR A 342 -3.87 9.83 18.04
CA TYR A 342 -4.73 9.23 17.01
C TYR A 342 -6.11 9.87 17.00
N ARG A 343 -6.55 10.22 15.79
CA ARG A 343 -7.92 10.64 15.51
C ARG A 343 -8.38 9.91 14.25
N ASP A 344 -9.61 9.43 14.28
CA ASP A 344 -10.19 8.71 13.17
C ASP A 344 -10.72 9.68 12.11
N TYR A 345 -9.98 9.77 11.01
CA TYR A 345 -10.34 10.59 9.85
C TYR A 345 -10.67 9.74 8.62
N LEU A 346 -10.86 8.42 8.75
CA LEU A 346 -11.40 7.61 7.67
C LEU A 346 -12.87 8.01 7.48
N PHE A 347 -13.18 8.56 6.30
CA PHE A 347 -14.52 9.07 6.00
C PHE A 347 -15.57 7.97 6.11
N ASP A 348 -16.73 8.32 6.65
CA ASP A 348 -17.76 7.39 7.06
C ASP A 348 -18.26 6.50 5.92
N GLN A 349 -18.57 7.09 4.78
CA GLN A 349 -18.98 6.31 3.62
C GLN A 349 -17.85 5.45 3.03
N ASP A 350 -16.59 5.86 3.20
CA ASP A 350 -15.45 5.02 2.82
C ASP A 350 -15.35 3.80 3.75
N ALA A 351 -15.57 3.97 5.05
CA ALA A 351 -15.60 2.87 6.01
C ALA A 351 -16.74 1.88 5.73
N LEU A 352 -17.94 2.37 5.41
CA LEU A 352 -19.08 1.51 5.04
C LEU A 352 -18.79 0.65 3.80
N ILE A 353 -18.20 1.25 2.75
CA ILE A 353 -17.80 0.52 1.54
C ILE A 353 -16.67 -0.46 1.84
N LEU A 354 -15.65 -0.04 2.59
CA LEU A 354 -14.52 -0.89 2.94
C LEU A 354 -14.93 -2.12 3.73
N GLU A 355 -15.80 -1.94 4.73
CA GLU A 355 -16.32 -3.04 5.53
C GLU A 355 -17.02 -4.04 4.62
N MET A 356 -18.00 -3.58 3.84
CA MET A 356 -18.77 -4.42 2.94
C MET A 356 -17.85 -5.20 2.02
N ASN A 357 -16.97 -4.51 1.28
CA ASN A 357 -15.99 -5.08 0.36
C ASN A 357 -15.12 -6.17 0.99
N SER A 358 -14.78 -6.02 2.28
CA SER A 358 -13.88 -6.93 2.98
C SER A 358 -14.55 -8.20 3.53
N ARG A 359 -15.88 -8.33 3.43
CA ARG A 359 -16.61 -9.54 3.87
C ARG A 359 -16.20 -10.80 3.10
N GLU A 360 -15.85 -10.68 1.82
CA GLU A 360 -15.40 -11.79 0.96
C GLU A 360 -13.85 -11.90 0.88
N LEU A 361 -13.12 -11.31 1.84
CA LEU A 361 -11.66 -11.34 1.83
C LEU A 361 -11.08 -12.76 1.79
N ALA A 362 -11.61 -13.70 2.59
CA ALA A 362 -11.13 -15.07 2.63
C ALA A 362 -11.31 -15.81 1.29
N GLU A 363 -12.52 -15.75 0.72
CA GLU A 363 -12.81 -16.32 -0.60
C GLU A 363 -11.89 -15.72 -1.68
N ARG A 364 -11.75 -14.39 -1.68
CA ARG A 364 -10.88 -13.67 -2.60
C ARG A 364 -9.44 -14.14 -2.47
N THR A 365 -8.90 -14.23 -1.24
CA THR A 365 -7.55 -14.71 -0.99
C THR A 365 -7.35 -16.12 -1.57
N VAL A 366 -8.25 -17.06 -1.31
CA VAL A 366 -8.19 -18.42 -1.85
C VAL A 366 -8.12 -18.43 -3.38
N VAL A 367 -9.03 -17.71 -4.05
CA VAL A 367 -9.09 -17.67 -5.51
C VAL A 367 -7.84 -17.00 -6.10
N THR A 368 -7.43 -15.85 -5.56
CA THR A 368 -6.27 -15.12 -6.08
C THR A 368 -4.95 -15.86 -5.85
N ASN A 369 -4.80 -16.60 -4.74
CA ASN A 369 -3.63 -17.45 -4.49
C ASN A 369 -3.54 -18.53 -5.56
N ARG A 370 -4.63 -19.29 -5.76
CA ARG A 370 -4.70 -20.37 -6.76
C ARG A 370 -4.40 -19.85 -8.17
N ASN A 371 -5.06 -18.75 -8.56
CA ASN A 371 -4.92 -18.19 -9.88
C ASN A 371 -3.49 -17.65 -10.12
N ALA A 372 -2.94 -16.91 -9.16
CA ALA A 372 -1.60 -16.35 -9.28
C ALA A 372 -0.54 -17.43 -9.32
N GLU A 373 -0.63 -18.46 -8.48
CA GLU A 373 0.33 -19.56 -8.52
C GLU A 373 0.26 -20.31 -9.86
N ALA A 374 -0.93 -20.58 -10.39
CA ALA A 374 -1.08 -21.25 -11.68
C ALA A 374 -0.51 -20.43 -12.85
N VAL A 375 -0.71 -19.10 -12.84
CA VAL A 375 -0.12 -18.18 -13.83
C VAL A 375 1.41 -18.12 -13.68
N ALA A 376 1.91 -18.02 -12.44
CA ALA A 376 3.34 -18.00 -12.16
C ALA A 376 4.01 -19.28 -12.62
N ASP A 377 3.43 -20.44 -12.35
CA ASP A 377 3.93 -21.75 -12.77
C ASP A 377 3.96 -21.89 -14.30
N ALA A 378 2.87 -21.48 -14.97
CA ALA A 378 2.77 -21.52 -16.43
C ALA A 378 3.83 -20.63 -17.11
N LEU A 379 4.05 -19.42 -16.59
CA LEU A 379 5.08 -18.52 -17.08
C LEU A 379 6.49 -19.00 -16.72
N TYR A 380 6.71 -19.48 -15.49
CA TYR A 380 8.01 -19.95 -15.04
C TYR A 380 8.51 -21.11 -15.91
N ALA A 381 7.65 -22.09 -16.21
CA ALA A 381 7.97 -23.20 -17.12
C ALA A 381 8.35 -22.77 -18.55
N ARG A 382 7.96 -21.55 -18.96
CA ARG A 382 8.28 -20.95 -20.26
C ARG A 382 9.46 -19.98 -20.19
N SER A 383 10.04 -19.75 -19.01
CA SER A 383 11.14 -18.82 -18.80
C SER A 383 12.51 -19.50 -18.91
N LEU A 384 13.58 -18.72 -19.13
CA LEU A 384 14.96 -19.23 -19.09
C LEU A 384 15.29 -19.84 -17.73
N ALA A 385 14.86 -19.20 -16.63
CA ALA A 385 15.04 -19.72 -15.28
C ALA A 385 14.30 -21.05 -15.02
N GLY A 386 13.20 -21.31 -15.73
CA GLY A 386 12.47 -22.59 -15.70
C GLY A 386 12.99 -23.63 -16.67
N GLY A 387 14.11 -23.38 -17.36
CA GLY A 387 14.79 -24.34 -18.23
C GLY A 387 14.43 -24.24 -19.72
N ALA A 388 13.65 -23.24 -20.14
CA ALA A 388 13.44 -23.00 -21.57
C ALA A 388 14.75 -22.52 -22.24
N THR A 389 15.10 -23.08 -23.40
CA THR A 389 16.34 -22.74 -24.11
C THR A 389 16.20 -21.55 -25.06
N GLN A 390 14.97 -21.25 -25.50
CA GLN A 390 14.66 -20.15 -26.41
C GLN A 390 13.44 -19.39 -25.90
N SER A 391 13.67 -18.48 -24.94
CA SER A 391 12.61 -17.65 -24.37
C SER A 391 13.03 -16.19 -24.30
N VAL A 392 12.05 -15.31 -24.53
CA VAL A 392 12.15 -13.86 -24.29
C VAL A 392 11.84 -13.51 -22.83
N LEU A 393 11.34 -14.48 -22.06
CA LEU A 393 11.07 -14.37 -20.63
C LEU A 393 12.27 -14.93 -19.86
N LYS A 394 12.96 -14.07 -19.11
CA LYS A 394 14.14 -14.43 -18.33
C LYS A 394 13.76 -15.26 -17.10
N GLU A 395 12.85 -14.73 -16.27
CA GLU A 395 12.45 -15.34 -15.01
C GLU A 395 11.11 -14.76 -14.52
N ILE A 396 10.50 -15.43 -13.54
CA ILE A 396 9.32 -14.96 -12.82
C ILE A 396 9.69 -14.72 -11.36
N HIS A 397 9.54 -13.48 -10.91
CA HIS A 397 9.62 -13.11 -9.51
C HIS A 397 8.25 -13.33 -8.87
N TYR A 398 8.13 -14.41 -8.11
CA TYR A 398 6.98 -14.78 -7.30
C TYR A 398 7.50 -15.46 -6.02
N PRO A 399 6.88 -15.31 -4.84
CA PRO A 399 7.49 -15.81 -3.58
C PRO A 399 7.83 -17.31 -3.58
N LYS A 400 7.08 -18.14 -4.33
CA LYS A 400 7.40 -19.56 -4.55
C LYS A 400 8.79 -19.79 -5.18
N TYR A 401 9.26 -18.85 -6.00
CA TYR A 401 10.52 -18.90 -6.73
C TYR A 401 11.60 -17.97 -6.14
N ARG A 402 11.27 -17.21 -5.09
CA ARG A 402 12.09 -16.10 -4.59
C ARG A 402 12.08 -16.11 -3.07
N THR A 403 13.23 -16.38 -2.45
CA THR A 403 13.37 -16.43 -0.98
C THR A 403 12.28 -17.29 -0.31
N ARG A 404 11.90 -18.39 -0.97
CA ARG A 404 10.76 -19.23 -0.58
C ARG A 404 10.85 -19.66 0.87
N GLU A 405 12.04 -20.05 1.32
CA GLU A 405 12.27 -20.47 2.71
C GLU A 405 11.87 -19.40 3.73
N ASN A 406 12.14 -18.13 3.46
CA ASN A 406 11.76 -17.03 4.35
C ASN A 406 10.24 -16.82 4.35
N TYR A 407 9.59 -16.95 3.20
CA TYR A 407 8.13 -16.83 3.09
C TYR A 407 7.40 -17.99 3.78
N ASP A 408 7.85 -19.23 3.53
CA ASP A 408 7.23 -20.45 4.06
C ASP A 408 7.23 -20.46 5.60
N ARG A 409 8.27 -19.89 6.24
CA ARG A 409 8.36 -19.77 7.72
C ARG A 409 7.29 -18.88 8.34
N VAL A 410 6.71 -17.96 7.57
CA VAL A 410 5.72 -17.00 8.08
C VAL A 410 4.34 -17.21 7.46
N MET A 411 4.13 -18.27 6.68
CA MET A 411 2.78 -18.66 6.26
C MET A 411 1.87 -18.86 7.46
N ASN A 412 0.61 -18.46 7.36
CA ASN A 412 -0.31 -18.50 8.48
C ASN A 412 -0.78 -19.93 8.78
N PRO A 413 -0.34 -20.57 9.89
CA PRO A 413 -0.75 -21.93 10.21
C PRO A 413 -2.22 -22.01 10.65
N GLN A 414 -2.86 -20.87 10.95
CA GLN A 414 -4.25 -20.77 11.37
C GLN A 414 -5.18 -20.25 10.26
N ALA A 415 -4.69 -20.11 9.02
CA ALA A 415 -5.47 -19.58 7.89
C ALA A 415 -6.80 -20.33 7.69
N ALA A 416 -6.80 -21.65 7.88
CA ALA A 416 -7.98 -22.50 7.72
C ALA A 416 -9.15 -22.07 8.64
N LYS A 417 -8.84 -21.59 9.86
CA LYS A 417 -9.86 -21.08 10.79
C LYS A 417 -10.54 -19.81 10.30
N ALA A 418 -9.86 -19.05 9.43
CA ALA A 418 -10.36 -17.83 8.82
C ALA A 418 -10.91 -18.06 7.40
N GLY A 419 -11.20 -19.30 7.02
CA GLY A 419 -11.80 -19.65 5.72
C GLY A 419 -10.80 -19.77 4.57
N VAL A 420 -9.50 -19.80 4.86
CA VAL A 420 -8.43 -20.01 3.85
C VAL A 420 -7.78 -21.36 4.10
N ALA A 421 -8.28 -22.40 3.43
CA ALA A 421 -7.88 -23.79 3.70
C ALA A 421 -6.36 -24.01 3.63
N ASN A 422 -5.70 -23.41 2.65
CA ASN A 422 -4.24 -23.35 2.55
C ASN A 422 -3.81 -21.90 2.31
N PRO A 423 -2.91 -21.33 3.13
CA PRO A 423 -2.28 -20.06 2.79
C PRO A 423 -1.47 -20.24 1.49
N GLY A 424 -1.42 -19.19 0.68
CA GLY A 424 -0.70 -19.19 -0.59
C GLY A 424 0.24 -18.00 -0.72
N TYR A 425 0.96 -17.93 -1.84
CA TYR A 425 2.02 -16.93 -2.08
C TYR A 425 1.49 -15.56 -2.57
N SER A 426 0.21 -15.26 -2.31
CA SER A 426 -0.49 -14.06 -2.74
C SER A 426 -0.70 -13.92 -4.27
N HIS A 427 -1.22 -12.77 -4.67
CA HIS A 427 -1.80 -12.44 -5.97
C HIS A 427 -0.83 -11.68 -6.91
N LEU A 428 0.39 -11.37 -6.49
CA LEU A 428 1.30 -10.45 -7.17
C LEU A 428 2.57 -11.16 -7.65
N MET A 429 2.98 -10.90 -8.89
CA MET A 429 4.24 -11.37 -9.46
C MET A 429 4.84 -10.34 -10.40
N THR A 430 6.12 -10.52 -10.74
CA THR A 430 6.81 -9.70 -11.74
C THR A 430 7.49 -10.60 -12.77
N ALA A 431 7.17 -10.40 -14.05
CA ALA A 431 7.79 -11.09 -15.16
C ALA A 431 8.97 -10.27 -15.69
N ILE A 432 10.16 -10.89 -15.76
CA ILE A 432 11.39 -10.24 -16.22
C ILE A 432 11.71 -10.71 -17.64
N PHE A 433 12.00 -9.78 -18.55
CA PHE A 433 12.24 -10.09 -19.96
C PHE A 433 13.71 -9.90 -20.34
N THR A 434 14.11 -10.53 -21.45
CA THR A 434 15.49 -10.45 -21.96
C THR A 434 15.81 -9.12 -22.67
N SER A 435 14.78 -8.37 -23.08
CA SER A 435 14.93 -7.08 -23.76
C SER A 435 13.72 -6.16 -23.50
N LEU A 436 13.94 -4.86 -23.60
CA LEU A 436 12.88 -3.85 -23.46
C LEU A 436 11.76 -4.09 -24.50
N GLU A 437 12.13 -4.36 -25.75
CA GLU A 437 11.18 -4.67 -26.83
C GLU A 437 10.27 -5.85 -26.49
N ALA A 438 10.81 -6.90 -25.84
CA ALA A 438 10.01 -8.04 -25.39
C ALA A 438 9.04 -7.65 -24.26
N ALA A 439 9.50 -6.87 -23.28
CA ALA A 439 8.65 -6.39 -22.19
C ALA A 439 7.51 -5.50 -22.71
N GLU A 440 7.81 -4.56 -23.61
CA GLU A 440 6.82 -3.68 -24.25
C GLU A 440 5.82 -4.48 -25.07
N THR A 441 6.29 -5.36 -25.95
CA THR A 441 5.42 -6.20 -26.79
C THR A 441 4.52 -7.10 -25.95
N PHE A 442 5.04 -7.70 -24.86
CA PHE A 442 4.23 -8.49 -23.94
C PHE A 442 3.18 -7.63 -23.22
N TYR A 443 3.59 -6.46 -22.72
CA TYR A 443 2.70 -5.55 -22.02
C TYR A 443 1.56 -5.06 -22.92
N GLU A 444 1.84 -4.73 -24.18
CA GLU A 444 0.82 -4.30 -25.16
C GLU A 444 -0.09 -5.45 -25.60
N SER A 445 0.47 -6.65 -25.78
CA SER A 445 -0.28 -7.83 -26.21
C SER A 445 -1.20 -8.39 -25.12
N LEU A 446 -0.84 -8.20 -23.84
CA LEU A 446 -1.57 -8.74 -22.70
C LEU A 446 -2.94 -8.08 -22.54
N GLN A 447 -4.01 -8.83 -22.84
CA GLN A 447 -5.40 -8.40 -22.78
C GLN A 447 -5.95 -8.44 -21.35
N CYS A 448 -5.50 -7.50 -20.51
CA CYS A 448 -6.05 -7.27 -19.18
C CYS A 448 -6.09 -5.77 -18.87
N PHE A 449 -6.68 -5.39 -17.74
CA PHE A 449 -6.66 -4.00 -17.30
C PHE A 449 -5.22 -3.53 -17.05
N LYS A 450 -4.93 -2.29 -17.42
CA LYS A 450 -3.64 -1.63 -17.19
C LYS A 450 -3.78 -0.63 -16.06
N GLY A 451 -3.04 -0.81 -14.97
CA GLY A 451 -3.19 0.05 -13.80
C GLY A 451 -2.13 -0.14 -12.74
N THR A 452 -1.82 0.93 -12.02
CA THR A 452 -0.75 0.98 -11.02
C THR A 452 -1.15 0.39 -9.66
N THR A 453 -2.43 0.06 -9.46
CA THR A 453 -2.92 -0.64 -8.26
C THR A 453 -2.69 -2.16 -8.34
N LEU A 454 -3.18 -2.90 -7.34
CA LEU A 454 -3.02 -4.35 -7.18
C LEU A 454 -4.05 -4.89 -6.18
N GLY A 455 -4.16 -6.21 -6.07
CA GLY A 455 -5.02 -6.91 -5.11
C GLY A 455 -6.49 -6.74 -5.42
N THR A 456 -6.84 -6.72 -6.70
CA THR A 456 -8.20 -6.55 -7.19
C THR A 456 -8.84 -7.88 -7.54
N VAL A 457 -10.16 -7.93 -7.61
CA VAL A 457 -10.89 -9.13 -8.08
C VAL A 457 -10.76 -9.38 -9.60
N PHE A 458 -10.08 -8.49 -10.32
CA PHE A 458 -9.75 -8.60 -11.74
C PHE A 458 -8.25 -8.37 -11.94
N THR A 459 -7.71 -8.91 -13.02
CA THR A 459 -6.28 -8.93 -13.31
C THR A 459 -5.81 -7.58 -13.84
N LEU A 460 -4.73 -7.08 -13.24
CA LEU A 460 -4.06 -5.84 -13.60
C LEU A 460 -2.61 -6.10 -14.02
N SER A 461 -2.13 -5.37 -15.00
CA SER A 461 -0.70 -5.30 -15.32
C SER A 461 -0.18 -3.86 -15.38
N THR A 462 1.12 -3.72 -15.12
CA THR A 462 1.81 -2.42 -15.20
C THR A 462 3.32 -2.60 -15.35
N ALA A 463 3.97 -1.70 -16.08
CA ALA A 463 5.42 -1.56 -16.08
C ALA A 463 5.87 -0.82 -14.81
N PHE A 464 5.70 -1.45 -13.64
CA PHE A 464 5.77 -0.77 -12.35
C PHE A 464 7.12 -0.07 -12.10
N THR A 465 8.24 -0.74 -12.40
CA THR A 465 9.57 -0.24 -12.08
C THR A 465 9.84 1.10 -12.76
N VAL A 466 9.59 1.20 -14.07
CA VAL A 466 9.79 2.43 -14.84
C VAL A 466 8.78 3.53 -14.52
N LEU A 467 7.62 3.19 -13.96
CA LEU A 467 6.60 4.16 -13.53
C LEU A 467 6.83 4.67 -12.09
N ALA A 468 7.34 3.83 -11.20
CA ALA A 468 7.47 4.14 -9.78
C ALA A 468 8.80 4.81 -9.41
N PHE A 469 9.85 4.55 -10.20
CA PHE A 469 11.20 5.05 -9.95
C PHE A 469 11.67 5.94 -11.10
N PRO A 470 12.42 7.02 -10.80
CA PRO A 470 12.92 7.90 -11.84
C PRO A 470 14.10 7.25 -12.58
N PRO A 471 14.39 7.67 -13.83
CA PRO A 471 15.40 7.02 -14.69
C PRO A 471 16.80 6.88 -14.05
N GLU A 472 17.21 7.85 -13.24
CA GLU A 472 18.51 7.84 -12.55
C GLU A 472 18.64 6.75 -11.47
N LYS A 473 17.54 6.12 -11.04
CA LYS A 473 17.58 5.02 -10.06
C LYS A 473 17.68 3.63 -10.71
N MET A 474 17.63 3.52 -12.04
CA MET A 474 17.52 2.21 -12.70
C MET A 474 18.74 1.31 -12.47
N ASP A 475 19.96 1.87 -12.43
CA ASP A 475 21.16 1.08 -12.17
C ASP A 475 21.21 0.57 -10.73
N TRP A 476 20.91 1.45 -9.76
CA TRP A 476 20.78 1.06 -8.35
C TRP A 476 19.71 -0.02 -8.15
N LEU A 477 18.58 0.05 -8.86
CA LEU A 477 17.54 -0.98 -8.80
C LEU A 477 18.04 -2.33 -9.31
N ARG A 478 18.79 -2.35 -10.42
CA ARG A 478 19.38 -3.60 -10.95
C ARG A 478 20.39 -4.22 -9.98
N GLU A 479 21.22 -3.39 -9.34
CA GLU A 479 22.15 -3.84 -8.29
C GLU A 479 21.44 -4.50 -7.10
N HIS A 480 20.17 -4.16 -6.89
CA HIS A 480 19.32 -4.70 -5.82
C HIS A 480 18.20 -5.59 -6.35
N ASP A 481 18.45 -6.26 -7.48
CA ASP A 481 17.61 -7.33 -8.04
C ASP A 481 16.18 -6.89 -8.41
N VAL A 482 16.05 -5.63 -8.86
CA VAL A 482 14.85 -5.04 -9.43
C VAL A 482 15.15 -4.65 -10.88
N ASP A 483 14.74 -5.50 -11.82
CA ASP A 483 14.97 -5.25 -13.25
C ASP A 483 13.91 -4.29 -13.82
N PRO A 484 14.30 -3.17 -14.47
CA PRO A 484 13.35 -2.30 -15.15
C PRO A 484 12.75 -2.91 -16.42
N ILE A 485 13.37 -3.96 -16.99
CA ILE A 485 12.85 -4.72 -18.13
C ILE A 485 11.84 -5.75 -17.62
N SER A 486 10.75 -5.26 -17.05
CA SER A 486 9.78 -6.10 -16.34
C SER A 486 8.34 -5.63 -16.46
N VAL A 487 7.42 -6.59 -16.32
CA VAL A 487 5.97 -6.37 -16.27
C VAL A 487 5.43 -7.00 -15.00
N ARG A 488 4.82 -6.18 -14.13
CA ARG A 488 4.16 -6.64 -12.91
C ARG A 488 2.74 -7.07 -13.21
N LEU A 489 2.33 -8.22 -12.71
CA LEU A 489 0.96 -8.73 -12.79
C LEU A 489 0.37 -8.88 -11.39
N SER A 490 -0.84 -8.34 -11.20
CA SER A 490 -1.70 -8.60 -10.05
C SER A 490 -2.87 -9.44 -10.54
N VAL A 491 -2.85 -10.73 -10.27
CA VAL A 491 -3.82 -11.71 -10.76
C VAL A 491 -5.11 -11.65 -9.95
N GLY A 492 -6.25 -11.58 -10.65
CA GLY A 492 -7.58 -11.46 -10.08
C GLY A 492 -8.30 -12.79 -9.90
N MET A 493 -9.63 -12.71 -9.88
CA MET A 493 -10.55 -13.83 -9.64
C MET A 493 -11.21 -14.35 -10.92
N GLU A 494 -10.73 -13.97 -12.10
CA GLU A 494 -11.24 -14.54 -13.35
C GLU A 494 -11.00 -16.06 -13.41
N ASP A 495 -11.62 -16.72 -14.39
CA ASP A 495 -11.39 -18.14 -14.61
C ASP A 495 -9.88 -18.42 -14.84
N PRO A 496 -9.27 -19.35 -14.07
CA PRO A 496 -7.83 -19.58 -14.15
C PRO A 496 -7.37 -20.04 -15.53
N THR A 497 -8.18 -20.85 -16.24
CA THR A 497 -7.85 -21.29 -17.60
C THR A 497 -7.83 -20.10 -18.56
N GLU A 498 -8.76 -19.17 -18.41
CA GLU A 498 -8.81 -17.96 -19.23
C GLU A 498 -7.63 -17.02 -18.96
N ILE A 499 -7.27 -16.76 -17.70
CA ILE A 499 -6.12 -15.90 -17.37
C ILE A 499 -4.82 -16.51 -17.93
N ILE A 500 -4.61 -17.81 -17.73
CA ILE A 500 -3.44 -18.51 -18.27
C ILE A 500 -3.41 -18.41 -19.80
N ARG A 501 -4.55 -18.63 -20.47
CA ARG A 501 -4.67 -18.52 -21.92
C ARG A 501 -4.29 -17.11 -22.40
N VAL A 502 -4.81 -16.06 -21.76
CA VAL A 502 -4.52 -14.67 -22.11
C VAL A 502 -3.04 -14.32 -21.92
N VAL A 503 -2.47 -14.72 -20.78
CA VAL A 503 -1.05 -14.47 -20.45
C VAL A 503 -0.12 -15.21 -21.40
N LEU A 504 -0.38 -16.49 -21.66
CA LEU A 504 0.44 -17.29 -22.58
C LEU A 504 0.29 -16.85 -24.03
N ALA A 505 -0.90 -16.44 -24.47
CA ALA A 505 -1.10 -15.88 -25.80
C ALA A 505 -0.27 -14.59 -26.01
N ALA A 506 -0.20 -13.73 -24.98
CA ALA A 506 0.66 -12.54 -25.02
C ALA A 506 2.15 -12.93 -25.12
N LEU A 507 2.61 -13.90 -24.31
CA LEU A 507 3.99 -14.40 -24.38
C LEU A 507 4.32 -15.02 -25.74
N ASP A 508 3.42 -15.85 -26.29
CA ASP A 508 3.58 -16.47 -27.60
C ASP A 508 3.67 -15.40 -28.71
N GLN A 509 2.86 -14.35 -28.62
CA GLN A 509 2.93 -13.23 -29.56
C GLN A 509 4.28 -12.50 -29.45
N THR A 510 4.73 -12.20 -28.24
CA THR A 510 6.05 -11.60 -27.99
C THR A 510 7.18 -12.45 -28.56
N GLN A 511 7.15 -13.77 -28.35
CA GLN A 511 8.18 -14.69 -28.87
C GLN A 511 8.20 -14.76 -30.42
N ARG A 512 7.07 -14.50 -31.10
CA ARG A 512 7.02 -14.43 -32.57
C ARG A 512 7.55 -13.10 -33.10
N THR A 513 7.26 -12.00 -32.40
CA THR A 513 7.66 -10.65 -32.81
C THR A 513 9.13 -10.37 -32.50
N VAL A 514 9.60 -10.74 -31.31
CA VAL A 514 10.94 -10.45 -30.81
C VAL A 514 11.77 -11.73 -30.84
N ARG A 515 12.86 -11.74 -31.62
CA ARG A 515 13.77 -12.89 -31.64
C ARG A 515 14.46 -13.01 -30.26
N PRO A 516 14.51 -14.21 -29.65
CA PRO A 516 15.28 -14.42 -28.43
C PRO A 516 16.74 -14.03 -28.66
N ILE A 517 17.31 -13.24 -27.77
CA ILE A 517 18.76 -13.01 -27.74
C ILE A 517 19.37 -14.31 -27.19
N LEU A 518 20.00 -15.09 -28.06
CA LEU A 518 20.74 -16.28 -27.63
C LEU A 518 21.94 -15.81 -26.78
N PRO A 519 22.16 -16.38 -25.58
CA PRO A 519 23.40 -16.11 -24.85
C PRO A 519 24.57 -16.62 -25.69
N ASN A 520 25.55 -15.75 -25.95
CA ASN A 520 26.83 -16.12 -26.55
C ASN A 520 27.67 -16.96 -25.59
#